data_AF-A0AAD9DIH6-F1
#
_entry.id   AF-A0AAD9DIH6-F1
#
_cell.length_a   1.000
_cell.length_b   1.000
_cell.length_c   1.000
_cell.angle_alpha   90.00
_cell.angle_beta   90.00
_cell.angle_gamma   90.00
#
_symmetry.space_group_name_H-M   'P 1'
#
loop_
_entity.id
_entity.type
_entity.pdbx_description
1 polymer ?
#
loop_
_entity_poly.entity_id
_entity_poly.type
_entity_poly.pdbx_seq_one_letter_code
_entity_poly.pdbx_strand_id
1 'polypeptide(L)'
;MRRDPNAKPNKSNRSCEELLRLFKPLTDRSDIDFVVQEELEIRKKLEAMLGELNTKRVGHDLKEKTPKRPKIEKKVDTAEAVANVNIHLKLDDSSASIAMEAAEKAARNSDFKVTIAIVNAEGVPMIVKRLEGANPHSFDLAITKAKTACLFQRNSSQLQDFPDVSRGGVPLMANGICMGGVGVSGDKQPNCEKVAYAAVDKLMEDAKQESLDLKTNRYVDLPDVDVPEVPPPVPEASV
;
A
#
# COMPACT_ATOMS: atom_id res chain seq x y z
N MET A 1 -20.69 12.61 -21.36
CA MET A 1 -21.61 13.17 -22.37
C MET A 1 -21.70 14.67 -22.15
N ARG A 2 -21.86 15.46 -23.21
CA ARG A 2 -21.98 16.92 -23.12
C ARG A 2 -23.43 17.33 -23.32
N ARG A 3 -23.96 18.23 -22.49
CA ARG A 3 -25.29 18.82 -22.74
C ARG A 3 -25.21 19.70 -23.99
N ASP A 4 -26.16 19.56 -24.90
CA ASP A 4 -26.22 20.41 -26.10
C ASP A 4 -26.30 21.90 -25.67
N PRO A 5 -25.38 22.76 -26.12
CA PRO A 5 -25.37 24.18 -25.73
C PRO A 5 -26.64 24.92 -26.17
N ASN A 6 -27.36 24.43 -27.17
CA ASN A 6 -28.64 24.99 -27.61
C ASN A 6 -29.86 24.39 -26.87
N ALA A 7 -29.65 23.50 -25.89
CA ALA A 7 -30.73 22.88 -25.15
C ALA A 7 -31.44 23.87 -24.23
N LYS A 8 -32.75 24.02 -24.41
CA LYS A 8 -33.61 24.81 -23.50
C LYS A 8 -33.46 24.34 -22.03
N PRO A 9 -33.52 25.26 -21.05
CA PRO A 9 -33.39 24.95 -19.63
C PRO A 9 -34.38 23.87 -19.17
N ASN A 10 -34.01 23.12 -18.12
CA ASN A 10 -34.79 21.97 -17.66
C ASN A 10 -36.17 22.42 -17.19
N LYS A 11 -37.22 21.80 -17.74
CA LYS A 11 -38.59 21.91 -17.22
C LYS A 11 -38.84 20.74 -16.28
N SER A 12 -39.56 20.96 -15.18
CA SER A 12 -39.80 19.95 -14.13
C SER A 12 -40.53 18.69 -14.60
N ASN A 13 -41.20 18.73 -15.76
CA ASN A 13 -42.08 17.65 -16.24
C ASN A 13 -41.51 16.88 -17.45
N ARG A 14 -40.19 16.88 -17.68
CA ARG A 14 -39.59 16.10 -18.78
C ARG A 14 -39.41 14.63 -18.39
N SER A 15 -39.67 13.72 -19.32
CA SER A 15 -39.41 12.29 -19.12
C SER A 15 -37.90 12.00 -19.12
N CYS A 16 -37.47 10.87 -18.53
CA CYS A 16 -36.06 10.46 -18.53
C CYS A 16 -35.46 10.36 -19.95
N GLU A 17 -36.26 9.93 -20.93
CA GLU A 17 -35.84 9.81 -22.33
C GLU A 17 -35.62 11.19 -22.97
N GLU A 18 -36.46 12.18 -22.65
CA GLU A 18 -36.29 13.56 -23.10
C GLU A 18 -35.06 14.23 -22.49
N LEU A 19 -34.68 13.86 -21.26
CA LEU A 19 -33.45 14.34 -20.63
C LEU A 19 -32.21 13.75 -21.28
N LEU A 20 -32.22 12.46 -21.62
CA LEU A 20 -31.11 11.77 -22.27
C LEU A 20 -30.81 12.33 -23.67
N ARG A 21 -31.84 12.74 -24.42
CA ARG A 21 -31.68 13.39 -25.75
C ARG A 21 -31.00 14.76 -25.70
N LEU A 22 -30.88 15.38 -24.52
CA LEU A 22 -30.14 16.64 -24.36
C LEU A 22 -28.63 16.41 -24.26
N PHE A 23 -28.20 15.18 -24.05
CA PHE A 23 -26.80 14.83 -23.88
C PHE A 23 -26.29 14.18 -25.15
N LYS A 24 -25.30 14.81 -25.79
CA LYS A 24 -24.60 14.26 -26.94
C LYS A 24 -23.40 13.43 -26.46
N PRO A 25 -23.12 12.28 -27.10
CA PRO A 25 -21.88 11.55 -26.87
C PRO A 25 -20.69 12.43 -27.30
N LEU A 26 -19.58 12.35 -26.56
CA LEU A 26 -18.37 13.13 -26.89
C LEU A 26 -17.68 12.41 -28.05
N THR A 27 -17.83 12.94 -29.27
CA THR A 27 -17.32 12.29 -30.49
C THR A 27 -16.43 13.21 -31.33
N ASP A 28 -16.46 14.53 -31.09
CA ASP A 28 -15.69 15.51 -31.88
C ASP A 28 -14.45 16.04 -31.14
N ARG A 29 -13.47 16.53 -31.90
CA ARG A 29 -12.21 17.07 -31.36
C ARG A 29 -12.41 18.31 -30.48
N SER A 30 -13.47 19.09 -30.71
CA SER A 30 -13.88 20.24 -29.90
C SER A 30 -14.45 19.85 -28.53
N ASP A 31 -14.81 18.59 -28.34
CA ASP A 31 -15.24 18.06 -27.04
C ASP A 31 -14.05 17.71 -26.14
N ILE A 32 -12.84 17.52 -26.69
CA ILE A 32 -11.60 17.34 -25.93
C ILE A 32 -11.31 18.62 -25.14
N ASP A 33 -11.38 19.78 -25.80
CA ASP A 33 -11.16 21.08 -25.15
C ASP A 33 -12.19 21.35 -24.06
N PHE A 34 -13.45 20.92 -24.26
CA PHE A 34 -14.50 20.99 -23.25
C PHE A 34 -14.18 20.13 -22.02
N VAL A 35 -13.72 18.89 -22.21
CA VAL A 35 -13.32 18.00 -21.11
C VAL A 35 -12.14 18.57 -20.34
N VAL A 36 -11.14 19.10 -21.05
CA VAL A 36 -9.95 19.73 -20.43
C VAL A 36 -10.35 20.97 -19.63
N GLN A 37 -11.26 21.81 -20.14
CA GLN A 37 -11.75 22.98 -19.41
C GLN A 37 -12.56 22.61 -18.16
N GLU A 38 -13.47 21.65 -18.25
CA GLU A 38 -14.20 21.13 -17.08
C GLU A 38 -13.25 20.53 -16.04
N GLU A 39 -12.25 19.77 -16.48
CA GLU A 39 -11.24 19.20 -15.57
C GLU A 39 -10.45 20.30 -14.85
N LEU A 40 -10.06 21.36 -15.57
CA LEU A 40 -9.38 22.52 -14.98
C LEU A 40 -10.27 23.28 -13.99
N GLU A 41 -11.57 23.43 -14.27
CA GLU A 41 -12.50 24.04 -13.33
C GLU A 41 -12.71 23.20 -12.06
N ILE A 42 -12.86 21.88 -12.22
CA ILE A 42 -12.99 20.96 -11.08
C ILE A 42 -11.72 21.01 -10.23
N ARG A 43 -10.54 21.00 -10.85
CA ARG A 43 -9.25 21.13 -10.14
C ARG A 43 -9.16 22.45 -9.37
N LYS A 44 -9.52 23.58 -9.98
CA LYS A 44 -9.55 24.90 -9.31
C LYS A 44 -10.52 24.92 -8.13
N LYS A 45 -11.71 24.32 -8.26
CA LYS A 45 -12.69 24.20 -7.16
C LYS A 45 -12.14 23.32 -6.02
N LEU A 46 -11.44 22.24 -6.35
CA LEU A 46 -10.83 21.34 -5.38
C LEU A 46 -9.68 22.04 -4.61
N GLU A 47 -8.84 22.79 -5.32
CA GLU A 47 -7.78 23.61 -4.72
C GLU A 47 -8.34 24.69 -3.79
N ALA A 48 -9.43 25.36 -4.18
CA ALA A 48 -10.11 26.33 -3.33
C ALA A 48 -10.66 25.69 -2.04
N MET A 49 -11.32 24.52 -2.15
CA MET A 49 -11.81 23.77 -0.98
C MET A 49 -10.67 23.31 -0.06
N LEU A 50 -9.56 22.84 -0.62
CA LEU A 50 -8.36 22.47 0.15
C LEU A 50 -7.74 23.68 0.86
N GLY A 51 -7.73 24.85 0.21
CA GLY A 51 -7.32 26.11 0.82
C GLY A 51 -8.19 26.49 2.03
N GLU A 52 -9.51 26.40 1.90
CA GLU A 52 -10.45 26.66 3.00
C GLU A 52 -10.31 25.65 4.16
N LEU A 53 -10.03 24.38 3.86
CA LEU A 53 -9.78 23.36 4.89
C LEU A 53 -8.47 23.63 5.64
N ASN A 54 -7.42 24.08 4.95
CA ASN A 54 -6.15 24.43 5.58
C ASN A 54 -6.26 25.67 6.45
N THR A 55 -7.01 26.71 6.05
CA THR A 55 -7.24 27.88 6.91
C THR A 55 -8.09 27.54 8.13
N LYS A 56 -9.06 26.63 7.99
CA LYS A 56 -9.85 26.10 9.12
C LYS A 56 -9.02 25.26 10.09
N ARG A 57 -8.04 24.48 9.62
CA ARG A 57 -7.09 23.76 10.49
C ARG A 57 -6.19 24.71 11.29
N VAL A 58 -5.66 25.76 10.66
CA VAL A 58 -4.82 26.76 11.35
C VAL A 58 -5.60 27.53 12.43
N GLY A 59 -6.91 27.71 12.26
CA GLY A 59 -7.77 28.35 13.28
C GLY A 59 -8.00 27.50 14.54
N HIS A 60 -7.88 26.17 14.45
CA HIS A 60 -8.12 25.27 15.58
C HIS A 60 -6.85 24.97 16.41
N ASP A 61 -5.66 25.22 15.84
CA ASP A 61 -4.37 24.94 16.49
C ASP A 61 -3.83 26.10 17.37
N LEU A 62 -4.61 27.17 17.61
CA LEU A 62 -4.20 28.29 18.48
C LEU A 62 -4.66 28.20 19.94
N LYS A 63 -5.12 27.04 20.41
CA LYS A 63 -5.39 26.80 21.83
C LYS A 63 -4.68 25.57 22.37
N GLU A 64 -3.36 25.53 22.25
CA GLU A 64 -2.50 24.81 23.20
C GLU A 64 -1.06 25.33 23.07
N LYS A 65 -0.59 26.05 24.09
CA LYS A 65 0.82 26.45 24.18
C LYS A 65 1.65 25.22 24.58
N THR A 66 2.24 24.53 23.59
CA THR A 66 3.33 23.57 23.80
C THR A 66 4.64 24.10 23.22
N PRO A 67 5.80 23.82 23.84
CA PRO A 67 7.02 24.61 23.71
C PRO A 67 7.66 24.51 22.32
N LYS A 68 8.22 25.63 21.85
CA LYS A 68 8.98 25.75 20.60
C LYS A 68 10.12 24.73 20.58
N ARG A 69 10.01 23.72 19.72
CA ARG A 69 11.14 22.86 19.32
C ARG A 69 12.24 23.74 18.71
N PRO A 70 13.52 23.64 19.13
CA PRO A 70 14.59 24.46 18.59
C PRO A 70 14.74 24.20 17.08
N LYS A 71 14.79 25.29 16.30
CA LYS A 71 15.04 25.27 14.86
C LYS A 71 16.47 24.77 14.61
N ILE A 72 16.61 23.55 14.13
CA ILE A 72 17.83 23.13 13.45
C ILE A 72 17.69 23.61 12.01
N GLU A 73 18.38 24.70 11.69
CA GLU A 73 18.52 25.16 10.31
C GLU A 73 19.37 24.14 9.55
N LYS A 74 18.74 23.29 8.73
CA LYS A 74 19.43 22.58 7.66
C LYS A 74 19.48 23.48 6.43
N LYS A 75 20.66 24.04 6.19
CA LYS A 75 21.07 24.64 4.92
C LYS A 75 21.39 23.50 3.91
N VAL A 76 20.90 23.68 2.68
CA VAL A 76 21.32 23.09 1.37
C VAL A 76 21.18 21.54 1.29
N ASP A 77 20.69 20.91 0.23
CA ASP A 77 20.87 21.17 -1.20
C ASP A 77 19.60 20.98 -2.03
N THR A 78 19.46 21.81 -3.07
CA THR A 78 18.62 21.55 -4.23
C THR A 78 18.96 20.18 -4.77
N ALA A 79 18.07 19.20 -4.55
CA ALA A 79 18.21 17.86 -5.10
C ALA A 79 18.18 17.95 -6.62
N GLU A 80 19.38 17.87 -7.19
CA GLU A 80 19.61 17.45 -8.57
C GLU A 80 18.81 16.17 -8.83
N ALA A 81 18.31 16.07 -10.06
CA ALA A 81 17.52 14.97 -10.57
C ALA A 81 18.11 13.62 -10.12
N VAL A 82 17.45 12.98 -9.15
CA VAL A 82 17.64 11.56 -8.89
C VAL A 82 17.17 10.88 -10.15
N ALA A 83 18.13 10.41 -10.95
CA ALA A 83 17.87 9.52 -12.07
C ALA A 83 16.84 8.49 -11.61
N ASN A 84 15.78 8.28 -12.39
CA ASN A 84 14.72 7.32 -12.11
C ASN A 84 15.32 5.90 -12.05
N VAL A 85 15.96 5.56 -10.94
CA VAL A 85 16.18 4.19 -10.54
C VAL A 85 14.79 3.75 -10.10
N ASN A 86 14.08 3.07 -11.00
CA ASN A 86 12.95 2.24 -10.61
C ASN A 86 13.50 1.12 -9.72
N ILE A 87 13.78 1.44 -8.46
CA ILE A 87 13.90 0.44 -7.41
C ILE A 87 12.49 -0.09 -7.31
N HIS A 88 12.19 -1.15 -8.05
CA HIS A 88 11.09 -2.03 -7.71
C HIS A 88 11.47 -2.60 -6.36
N LEU A 89 11.11 -1.89 -5.29
CA LEU A 89 11.06 -2.48 -3.98
C LEU A 89 10.06 -3.63 -4.15
N LYS A 90 10.57 -4.86 -4.16
CA LYS A 90 9.79 -6.09 -4.21
C LYS A 90 9.89 -6.75 -2.85
N LEU A 91 8.84 -7.46 -2.48
CA LEU A 91 8.89 -8.28 -1.28
C LEU A 91 9.78 -9.49 -1.58
N ASP A 92 10.92 -9.58 -0.89
CA ASP A 92 11.85 -10.68 -1.02
C ASP A 92 11.37 -11.89 -0.18
N ASP A 93 11.83 -13.09 -0.55
CA ASP A 93 11.48 -14.34 0.13
C ASP A 93 11.89 -14.34 1.61
N SER A 94 13.04 -13.73 1.93
CA SER A 94 13.54 -13.57 3.30
C SER A 94 12.61 -12.69 4.14
N SER A 95 12.24 -11.52 3.62
CA SER A 95 11.29 -10.61 4.28
C SER A 95 9.93 -11.27 4.48
N ALA A 96 9.43 -11.98 3.47
CA ALA A 96 8.17 -12.72 3.58
C ALA A 96 8.23 -13.78 4.71
N SER A 97 9.35 -14.51 4.84
CA SER A 97 9.55 -15.48 5.92
C SER A 97 9.57 -14.82 7.29
N ILE A 98 10.27 -13.70 7.44
CA ILE A 98 10.35 -12.96 8.70
C ILE A 98 8.98 -12.45 9.14
N ALA A 99 8.21 -11.88 8.21
CA ALA A 99 6.85 -11.43 8.46
C ALA A 99 5.93 -12.59 8.89
N MET A 100 6.08 -13.76 8.25
CA MET A 100 5.32 -14.96 8.61
C MET A 100 5.65 -15.43 10.03
N GLU A 101 6.92 -15.47 10.39
CA GLU A 101 7.37 -15.88 11.73
C GLU A 101 6.85 -14.94 12.81
N ALA A 102 6.90 -13.63 12.58
CA ALA A 102 6.36 -12.64 13.50
C ALA A 102 4.84 -12.79 13.71
N ALA A 103 4.09 -12.99 12.62
CA ALA A 103 2.66 -13.24 12.68
C ALA A 103 2.34 -14.54 13.44
N GLU A 104 3.05 -15.62 13.13
CA GLU A 104 2.91 -16.91 13.80
C GLU A 104 3.20 -16.82 15.31
N LYS A 105 4.25 -16.11 15.69
CA LYS A 105 4.61 -15.88 17.09
C LYS A 105 3.52 -15.09 17.82
N ALA A 106 2.99 -14.03 17.20
CA ALA A 106 1.88 -13.26 17.77
C ALA A 106 0.60 -14.10 17.95
N ALA A 107 0.28 -14.94 16.96
CA ALA A 107 -0.86 -15.84 17.02
C ALA A 107 -0.68 -16.90 18.11
N ARG A 108 0.48 -17.56 18.19
CA ARG A 108 0.79 -18.57 19.22
C ARG A 108 0.79 -18.00 20.63
N ASN A 109 1.36 -16.82 20.84
CA ASN A 109 1.39 -16.18 22.16
C ASN A 109 -0.01 -15.90 22.71
N SER A 110 -1.00 -15.76 21.84
CA SER A 110 -2.38 -15.47 22.21
C SER A 110 -3.32 -16.65 21.99
N ASP A 111 -2.79 -17.84 21.66
CA ASP A 111 -3.53 -19.07 21.34
C ASP A 111 -4.60 -18.88 20.23
N PHE A 112 -4.28 -18.07 19.22
CA PHE A 112 -5.19 -17.81 18.09
C PHE A 112 -5.06 -18.90 17.01
N LYS A 113 -6.19 -19.53 16.69
CA LYS A 113 -6.31 -20.60 15.68
C LYS A 113 -6.57 -20.01 14.30
N VAL A 114 -5.54 -19.42 13.69
CA VAL A 114 -5.65 -18.65 12.44
C VAL A 114 -4.83 -19.23 11.29
N THR A 115 -5.21 -18.87 10.07
CA THR A 115 -4.40 -18.99 8.86
C THR A 115 -3.88 -17.62 8.46
N ILE A 116 -2.59 -17.57 8.14
CA ILE A 116 -1.86 -16.37 7.74
C ILE A 116 -1.45 -16.54 6.27
N ALA A 117 -1.68 -15.53 5.45
CA ALA A 117 -1.28 -15.49 4.04
C ALA A 117 -0.51 -14.21 3.75
N ILE A 118 0.58 -14.32 3.00
CA ILE A 118 1.40 -13.22 2.53
C ILE A 118 1.42 -13.27 1.01
N VAL A 119 1.14 -12.13 0.38
CA VAL A 119 1.13 -11.96 -1.07
C VAL A 119 2.18 -10.93 -1.50
N ASN A 120 2.73 -11.10 -2.70
CA ASN A 120 3.58 -10.11 -3.34
C ASN A 120 2.77 -8.91 -3.86
N ALA A 121 3.44 -7.92 -4.47
CA ALA A 121 2.82 -6.71 -5.02
C ALA A 121 1.78 -6.98 -6.14
N GLU A 122 1.89 -8.12 -6.82
CA GLU A 122 0.95 -8.57 -7.86
C GLU A 122 -0.28 -9.29 -7.27
N GLY A 123 -0.33 -9.47 -5.95
CA GLY A 123 -1.37 -10.23 -5.27
C GLY A 123 -1.20 -11.74 -5.41
N VAL A 124 -0.06 -12.23 -5.86
CA VAL A 124 0.25 -13.67 -5.90
C VAL A 124 0.71 -14.13 -4.50
N PRO A 125 0.11 -15.18 -3.92
CA PRO A 125 0.54 -15.71 -2.63
C PRO A 125 1.99 -16.19 -2.68
N MET A 126 2.82 -15.70 -1.76
CA MET A 126 4.19 -16.17 -1.56
C MET A 126 4.22 -17.26 -0.48
N ILE A 127 3.61 -16.99 0.68
CA ILE A 127 3.60 -17.92 1.81
C ILE A 127 2.20 -17.96 2.41
N VAL A 128 1.66 -19.16 2.61
CA VAL A 128 0.40 -19.37 3.32
C VAL A 128 0.62 -20.43 4.39
N LYS A 129 0.35 -20.08 5.64
CA LYS A 129 0.54 -20.96 6.79
C LYS A 129 -0.74 -21.06 7.60
N ARG A 130 -1.34 -22.26 7.60
CA ARG A 130 -2.48 -22.60 8.45
C ARG A 130 -1.97 -23.15 9.77
N LEU A 131 -2.25 -22.47 10.87
CA LEU A 131 -1.86 -22.93 12.20
C LEU A 131 -2.73 -24.10 12.65
N GLU A 132 -2.26 -24.81 13.66
CA GLU A 132 -2.96 -25.94 14.23
C GLU A 132 -4.33 -25.52 14.80
N GLY A 133 -5.36 -26.33 14.54
CA GLY A 133 -6.73 -26.05 14.97
C GLY A 133 -7.45 -24.93 14.20
N ALA A 134 -6.81 -24.28 13.23
CA ALA A 134 -7.49 -23.29 12.38
C ALA A 134 -8.49 -23.97 11.43
N ASN A 135 -9.66 -23.33 11.25
CA ASN A 135 -10.75 -23.82 10.40
C ASN A 135 -10.26 -24.01 8.95
N PRO A 136 -10.55 -25.15 8.27
CA PRO A 136 -10.17 -25.36 6.87
C PRO A 136 -10.60 -24.21 5.92
N HIS A 137 -11.78 -23.62 6.13
CA HIS A 137 -12.28 -22.51 5.31
C HIS A 137 -11.48 -21.21 5.47
N SER A 138 -10.62 -21.11 6.49
CA SER A 138 -9.80 -19.91 6.71
C SER A 138 -8.66 -19.76 5.69
N PHE A 139 -8.34 -20.81 4.92
CA PHE A 139 -7.26 -20.81 3.93
C PHE A 139 -7.53 -19.86 2.77
N ASP A 140 -8.59 -20.09 2.00
CA ASP A 140 -8.95 -19.26 0.85
C ASP A 140 -9.29 -17.82 1.28
N LEU A 141 -9.88 -17.70 2.47
CA LEU A 141 -10.26 -16.41 3.02
C LEU A 141 -9.04 -15.57 3.41
N ALA A 142 -8.00 -16.15 4.02
CA ALA A 142 -6.76 -15.45 4.33
C ALA A 142 -6.08 -14.92 3.06
N ILE A 143 -6.02 -15.74 2.00
CA ILE A 143 -5.48 -15.35 0.69
C ILE A 143 -6.28 -14.17 0.11
N THR A 144 -7.61 -14.26 0.13
CA THR A 144 -8.49 -13.22 -0.41
C THR A 144 -8.32 -11.90 0.34
N LYS A 145 -8.19 -11.94 1.67
CA LYS A 145 -7.91 -10.75 2.49
C LYS A 145 -6.56 -10.12 2.16
N ALA A 146 -5.51 -10.93 2.02
CA ALA A 146 -4.17 -10.45 1.66
C ALA A 146 -4.16 -9.77 0.28
N LYS A 147 -4.78 -10.43 -0.71
CA LYS A 147 -4.97 -9.90 -2.08
C LYS A 147 -5.72 -8.58 -2.08
N THR A 148 -6.83 -8.54 -1.35
CA THR A 148 -7.65 -7.32 -1.23
C THR A 148 -6.82 -6.18 -0.67
N ALA A 149 -6.11 -6.41 0.45
CA ALA A 149 -5.31 -5.36 1.06
C ALA A 149 -4.21 -4.84 0.12
N CYS A 150 -3.56 -5.73 -0.62
CA CYS A 150 -2.56 -5.39 -1.63
C CYS A 150 -3.16 -4.56 -2.79
N LEU A 151 -4.24 -5.05 -3.41
CA LEU A 151 -4.85 -4.43 -4.59
C LEU A 151 -5.48 -3.06 -4.28
N PHE A 152 -6.11 -2.92 -3.12
CA PHE A 152 -6.70 -1.65 -2.70
C PHE A 152 -5.71 -0.73 -1.98
N GLN A 153 -4.50 -1.22 -1.68
CA GLN A 153 -3.45 -0.51 -0.93
C GLN A 153 -3.97 0.12 0.38
N ARG A 154 -4.95 -0.55 1.00
CA ARG A 154 -5.67 -0.09 2.19
C ARG A 154 -5.98 -1.27 3.07
N ASN A 155 -6.07 -1.01 4.37
CA ASN A 155 -6.55 -1.99 5.33
C ASN A 155 -7.97 -2.38 4.92
N SER A 156 -8.18 -3.67 4.69
CA SER A 156 -9.50 -4.22 4.31
C SER A 156 -10.62 -3.89 5.31
N SER A 157 -10.29 -3.57 6.56
CA SER A 157 -11.25 -3.08 7.57
C SER A 157 -11.80 -1.68 7.30
N GLN A 158 -11.06 -0.87 6.52
CA GLN A 158 -11.46 0.47 6.09
C GLN A 158 -12.29 0.46 4.80
N LEU A 159 -12.37 -0.67 4.09
CA LEU A 159 -13.22 -0.85 2.91
C LEU A 159 -14.68 -1.18 3.29
N GLN A 160 -15.27 -0.39 4.20
CA GLN A 160 -16.62 -0.65 4.70
C GLN A 160 -17.71 -0.44 3.66
N ASP A 161 -17.43 0.38 2.65
CA ASP A 161 -18.35 0.70 1.56
C ASP A 161 -18.53 -0.44 0.54
N PHE A 162 -17.71 -1.50 0.63
CA PHE A 162 -17.74 -2.65 -0.26
C PHE A 162 -18.22 -3.90 0.50
N PRO A 163 -19.49 -4.31 0.33
CA PRO A 163 -20.09 -5.40 1.11
C PRO A 163 -19.43 -6.77 0.87
N ASP A 164 -18.83 -6.97 -0.30
CA ASP A 164 -18.22 -8.25 -0.70
C ASP A 164 -16.74 -8.39 -0.30
N VAL A 165 -16.18 -7.39 0.40
CA VAL A 165 -14.75 -7.38 0.74
C VAL A 165 -14.50 -8.07 2.08
N SER A 166 -13.70 -9.15 2.03
CA SER A 166 -13.27 -9.86 3.23
C SER A 166 -12.27 -9.03 4.03
N ARG A 167 -12.58 -8.81 5.31
CA ARG A 167 -11.85 -7.92 6.23
C ARG A 167 -10.75 -8.67 6.98
N GLY A 168 -9.66 -7.99 7.33
CA GLY A 168 -8.55 -8.55 8.13
C GLY A 168 -7.22 -8.73 7.38
N GLY A 169 -7.11 -8.18 6.18
CA GLY A 169 -5.85 -7.93 5.49
C GLY A 169 -5.30 -6.52 5.70
N VAL A 170 -3.98 -6.43 5.78
CA VAL A 170 -3.17 -5.21 5.95
C VAL A 170 -2.16 -5.13 4.79
N PRO A 171 -2.06 -3.98 4.09
CA PRO A 171 -1.09 -3.81 3.02
C PRO A 171 0.33 -3.66 3.57
N LEU A 172 1.31 -4.19 2.84
CA LEU A 172 2.73 -3.94 3.07
C LEU A 172 3.14 -2.73 2.23
N MET A 173 3.32 -1.58 2.88
CA MET A 173 3.68 -0.32 2.22
C MET A 173 5.11 0.08 2.56
N ALA A 174 5.92 0.35 1.55
CA ALA A 174 7.27 0.90 1.69
C ALA A 174 7.40 2.15 0.81
N ASN A 175 7.76 3.29 1.40
CA ASN A 175 7.93 4.57 0.68
C ASN A 175 6.73 4.98 -0.20
N GLY A 176 5.50 4.61 0.21
CA GLY A 176 4.28 4.88 -0.57
C GLY A 176 4.02 3.88 -1.70
N ILE A 177 4.88 2.89 -1.90
CA ILE A 177 4.71 1.79 -2.86
C ILE A 177 4.19 0.56 -2.11
N CYS A 178 3.19 -0.11 -2.68
CA CYS A 178 2.68 -1.37 -2.15
C CYS A 178 3.58 -2.52 -2.58
N MET A 179 4.20 -3.17 -1.61
CA MET A 179 5.11 -4.30 -1.75
C MET A 179 4.37 -5.64 -1.81
N GLY A 180 3.16 -5.66 -1.26
CA GLY A 180 2.39 -6.87 -1.00
C GLY A 180 1.31 -6.67 0.05
N GLY A 181 0.83 -7.77 0.61
CA GLY A 181 -0.20 -7.74 1.65
C GLY A 181 -0.16 -8.95 2.56
N VAL A 182 -0.59 -8.75 3.80
CA VAL A 182 -0.76 -9.81 4.81
C VAL A 182 -2.24 -9.98 5.07
N GLY A 183 -2.74 -11.22 5.11
CA GLY A 183 -4.12 -11.55 5.39
C GLY A 183 -4.22 -12.62 6.46
N VAL A 184 -5.09 -12.39 7.45
CA VAL A 184 -5.30 -13.34 8.56
C VAL A 184 -6.77 -13.70 8.70
N SER A 185 -7.05 -14.98 8.90
CA SER A 185 -8.41 -15.50 9.03
C SER A 185 -8.49 -16.67 10.00
N GLY A 186 -9.62 -16.86 10.67
CA GLY A 186 -9.86 -18.00 11.58
C GLY A 186 -10.30 -17.62 13.00
N ASP A 187 -10.17 -16.35 13.36
CA ASP A 187 -10.61 -15.78 14.64
C ASP A 187 -11.41 -14.48 14.41
N LYS A 188 -11.86 -13.83 15.48
CA LYS A 188 -12.51 -12.53 15.48
C LYS A 188 -11.64 -11.49 14.77
N GLN A 189 -12.31 -10.53 14.15
CA GLN A 189 -11.67 -9.47 13.36
C GLN A 189 -10.52 -8.75 14.10
N PRO A 190 -10.67 -8.32 15.37
CA PRO A 190 -9.58 -7.63 16.07
C PRO A 190 -8.35 -8.52 16.33
N ASN A 191 -8.55 -9.83 16.51
CA ASN A 191 -7.47 -10.78 16.73
C ASN A 191 -6.69 -11.00 15.43
N CYS A 192 -7.41 -11.16 14.31
CA CYS A 192 -6.81 -11.27 12.98
C CYS A 192 -5.99 -10.01 12.62
N GLU A 193 -6.53 -8.82 12.92
CA GLU A 193 -5.82 -7.57 12.68
C GLU A 193 -4.54 -7.45 13.51
N LYS A 194 -4.58 -7.79 14.81
CA LYS A 194 -3.38 -7.80 15.66
C LYS A 194 -2.27 -8.67 15.09
N VAL A 195 -2.61 -9.87 14.63
CA VAL A 195 -1.64 -10.79 14.02
C VAL A 195 -1.09 -10.24 12.70
N ALA A 196 -1.95 -9.63 11.88
CA ALA A 196 -1.52 -9.00 10.63
C ALA A 196 -0.57 -7.83 10.88
N TYR A 197 -0.88 -6.96 11.84
CA TYR A 197 0.00 -5.84 12.22
C TYR A 197 1.34 -6.31 12.78
N ALA A 198 1.37 -7.39 13.58
CA ALA A 198 2.64 -7.92 14.07
C ALA A 198 3.61 -8.30 12.94
N ALA A 199 3.10 -8.79 11.80
CA ALA A 199 3.90 -9.06 10.61
C ALA A 199 4.48 -7.77 10.01
N VAL A 200 3.64 -6.74 9.87
CA VAL A 200 4.02 -5.45 9.27
C VAL A 200 4.99 -4.69 10.16
N ASP A 201 4.72 -4.65 11.47
CA ASP A 201 5.55 -3.96 12.46
C ASP A 201 6.96 -4.56 12.48
N LYS A 202 7.08 -5.89 12.37
CA LYS A 202 8.39 -6.55 12.30
C LYS A 202 9.17 -6.15 11.06
N LEU A 203 8.53 -6.14 9.89
CA LEU A 203 9.17 -5.69 8.65
C LEU A 203 9.60 -4.21 8.72
N MET A 204 8.79 -3.36 9.35
CA MET A 204 9.16 -1.96 9.56
C MET A 204 10.33 -1.79 10.52
N GLU A 205 10.44 -2.63 11.54
CA GLU A 205 11.57 -2.64 12.47
C GLU A 205 12.85 -3.07 11.76
N ASP A 206 12.81 -4.15 10.97
CA ASP A 206 13.98 -4.65 10.24
C ASP A 206 14.44 -3.64 9.18
N ALA A 207 13.51 -3.02 8.45
CA ALA A 207 13.84 -1.96 7.49
C ALA A 207 14.47 -0.72 8.16
N LYS A 208 14.06 -0.37 9.39
CA LYS A 208 14.70 0.71 10.17
C LYS A 208 16.09 0.33 10.61
N GLN A 209 16.29 -0.93 11.00
CA GLN A 209 17.59 -1.44 11.43
C GLN A 209 18.59 -1.45 10.27
N GLU A 210 18.21 -1.98 9.10
CA GLU A 210 19.03 -1.93 7.88
C GLU A 210 19.37 -0.48 7.49
N SER A 211 18.40 0.43 7.56
CA SER A 211 18.62 1.86 7.31
C SER A 211 19.58 2.51 8.31
N LEU A 212 19.63 2.01 9.55
CA LEU A 212 20.55 2.49 10.59
C LEU A 212 21.96 1.94 10.38
N ASP A 213 22.07 0.67 10.00
CA ASP A 213 23.32 -0.03 9.74
C ASP A 213 24.03 0.57 8.50
N LEU A 214 23.27 0.87 7.45
CA LEU A 214 23.73 1.63 6.28
C LEU A 214 24.25 3.03 6.64
N LYS A 215 23.57 3.75 7.54
CA LYS A 215 23.98 5.10 7.99
C LYS A 215 25.20 5.08 8.91
N THR A 216 25.39 3.98 9.64
CA THR A 216 26.52 3.82 10.57
C THR A 216 27.73 3.13 9.92
N ASN A 217 27.64 2.79 8.62
CA ASN A 217 28.65 2.06 7.86
C ASN A 217 29.14 0.80 8.59
N ARG A 218 28.25 0.17 9.36
CA ARG A 218 28.50 -1.13 9.95
C ARG A 218 28.02 -2.15 8.93
N TYR A 219 28.94 -2.60 8.08
CA TYR A 219 28.75 -3.87 7.40
C TYR A 219 28.53 -4.91 8.51
N VAL A 220 27.34 -5.50 8.56
CA VAL A 220 27.16 -6.73 9.32
C VAL A 220 28.10 -7.73 8.67
N ASP A 221 29.18 -8.08 9.36
CA ASP A 221 30.05 -9.18 8.99
C ASP A 221 29.13 -10.40 8.82
N LEU A 222 28.86 -10.77 7.57
CA LEU A 222 28.34 -12.09 7.26
C LEU A 222 29.32 -13.08 7.90
N PRO A 223 28.86 -14.07 8.70
CA PRO A 223 29.76 -15.10 9.16
C PRO A 223 30.45 -15.68 7.93
N ASP A 224 31.80 -15.72 7.95
CA ASP A 224 32.62 -16.21 6.86
C ASP A 224 32.00 -17.50 6.32
N VAL A 225 31.37 -17.39 5.14
CA VAL A 225 30.89 -18.57 4.44
C VAL A 225 32.17 -19.22 3.96
N ASP A 226 32.57 -20.32 4.60
CA ASP A 226 33.68 -21.18 4.17
C ASP A 226 33.48 -21.46 2.68
N VAL A 227 34.18 -20.69 1.84
CA VAL A 227 34.17 -20.90 0.40
C VAL A 227 34.95 -22.20 0.20
N PRO A 228 34.34 -23.27 -0.35
CA PRO A 228 35.08 -24.48 -0.61
C PRO A 228 36.24 -24.15 -1.56
N GLU A 229 37.46 -24.46 -1.13
CA GLU A 229 38.69 -24.31 -1.91
C GLU A 229 38.46 -24.83 -3.33
N VAL A 230 38.60 -23.95 -4.33
CA VAL A 230 38.56 -24.34 -5.74
C VAL A 230 39.74 -25.27 -5.98
N PRO A 231 39.53 -26.55 -6.36
CA PRO A 231 40.65 -27.45 -6.61
C PRO A 231 41.48 -26.95 -7.79
N PRO A 232 42.82 -27.08 -7.75
CA PRO A 232 43.70 -26.56 -8.80
C PRO A 232 43.38 -27.20 -10.16
N PRO A 233 43.54 -26.45 -11.26
CA PRO A 233 43.21 -26.93 -12.59
C PRO A 233 44.06 -28.16 -12.94
N VAL A 234 43.37 -29.21 -13.39
CA VAL A 234 43.98 -30.47 -13.85
C VAL A 234 44.84 -30.17 -15.08
N PRO A 235 46.12 -30.59 -15.14
CA PRO A 235 46.95 -30.35 -16.31
C PRO A 235 46.38 -31.07 -17.54
N GLU A 236 46.27 -30.34 -18.65
CA GLU A 236 45.85 -30.87 -19.95
C GLU A 236 46.76 -32.04 -20.36
N ALA A 237 46.17 -33.23 -20.49
CA ALA A 237 46.86 -34.39 -21.02
C ALA A 237 47.22 -34.12 -22.48
N SER A 238 48.52 -34.01 -22.74
CA SER A 238 49.07 -33.99 -24.08
C SER A 238 49.15 -35.41 -24.63
N VAL A 239 48.64 -35.59 -25.85
CA VAL A 239 48.70 -36.76 -26.76
C VAL A 239 47.63 -37.83 -26.57
#